data_AF-A0A421CMH0-F1
#
_entry.id   AF-A0A421CMH0-F1
#
_cell.length_a   1.000
_cell.length_b   1.000
_cell.length_c   1.000
_cell.angle_alpha   90.00
_cell.angle_beta   90.00
_cell.angle_gamma   90.00
#
_symmetry.space_group_name_H-M   'P 1'
#
loop_
_entity.id
_entity.type
_entity.pdbx_description
1 polymer ?
#
loop_
_entity_poly.entity_id
_entity_poly.type
_entity_poly.pdbx_seq_one_letter_code
_entity_poly.pdbx_strand_id
1 'polypeptide(L)'
;MYKDELEMLVKFLGEDLLKEENQKKLQELVFSKIKRKEDFQSTHELLKTLESYELRDFLYSKLLESYFSIFNIIYEEGSLKYGDENYKVTIDNETFDSLIELLDESEINGEILFYLLSEDLKKRVEIIQQLISGRSKKEWNEEELKSFVKNLKPLTTRFFELLIEKGKMKSEEIMEILELKNKKSVSALVSAVIRNAPNDKEKLIFKDNEYICINEKYRNKIFEITNKL
;
A
#
# COMPACT_ATOMS: atom_id res chain seq x y z
N MET A 1 13.69 -19.85 2.12
CA MET A 1 14.54 -19.85 0.93
C MET A 1 15.68 -18.84 1.06
N TYR A 2 15.43 -17.53 1.09
CA TYR A 2 16.53 -16.54 1.22
C TYR A 2 17.21 -16.55 2.60
N LYS A 3 16.44 -16.80 3.67
CA LYS A 3 17.00 -17.10 5.00
C LYS A 3 18.01 -18.25 4.93
N ASP A 4 17.65 -19.35 4.28
CA ASP A 4 18.50 -20.56 4.22
C ASP A 4 19.75 -20.31 3.38
N GLU A 5 19.63 -19.56 2.28
CA GLU A 5 20.78 -19.10 1.48
C GLU A 5 21.71 -18.20 2.29
N LEU A 6 21.16 -17.24 3.06
CA LEU A 6 21.95 -16.38 3.92
C LEU A 6 22.63 -17.16 5.05
N GLU A 7 21.89 -18.07 5.70
CA GLU A 7 22.43 -18.93 6.76
C GLU A 7 23.59 -19.79 6.23
N MET A 8 23.46 -20.31 5.01
CA MET A 8 24.52 -21.04 4.34
C MET A 8 25.76 -20.15 4.11
N LEU A 9 25.57 -18.97 3.52
CA LEU A 9 26.66 -18.02 3.26
C LEU A 9 27.37 -17.61 4.56
N VAL A 10 26.62 -17.32 5.62
CA VAL A 10 27.17 -16.98 6.93
C VAL A 10 27.97 -18.15 7.52
N LYS A 11 27.49 -19.39 7.41
CA LYS A 11 28.23 -20.57 7.90
C LYS A 11 29.53 -20.83 7.14
N PHE A 12 29.55 -20.59 5.83
CA PHE A 12 30.73 -20.88 5.00
C PHE A 12 31.76 -19.74 4.97
N LEU A 13 31.31 -18.49 4.97
CA LEU A 13 32.19 -17.33 4.81
C LEU A 13 32.36 -16.53 6.11
N GLY A 14 31.39 -16.56 7.02
CA GLY A 14 31.46 -15.81 8.28
C GLY A 14 31.79 -14.34 8.04
N GLU A 15 32.82 -13.84 8.71
CA GLU A 15 33.29 -12.44 8.61
C GLU A 15 33.92 -12.10 7.26
N ASP A 16 34.30 -13.09 6.42
CA ASP A 16 34.76 -12.80 5.07
C ASP A 16 33.66 -12.16 4.20
N LEU A 17 32.39 -12.24 4.61
CA LEU A 17 31.29 -11.51 3.99
C LEU A 17 31.45 -9.98 4.08
N LEU A 18 32.24 -9.48 5.03
CA LEU A 18 32.54 -8.05 5.17
C LEU A 18 33.48 -7.54 4.07
N LYS A 19 34.20 -8.41 3.35
CA LYS A 19 35.09 -8.02 2.24
C LYS A 19 34.26 -7.55 1.05
N GLU A 20 34.63 -6.42 0.44
CA GLU A 20 33.91 -5.78 -0.68
C GLU A 20 33.52 -6.76 -1.81
N GLU A 21 34.41 -7.69 -2.15
CA GLU A 21 34.20 -8.70 -3.20
C GLU A 21 33.01 -9.65 -2.92
N ASN A 22 32.68 -9.85 -1.64
CA ASN A 22 31.57 -10.69 -1.20
C ASN A 22 30.29 -9.89 -0.97
N GLN A 23 30.39 -8.61 -0.61
CA GLN A 23 29.22 -7.75 -0.39
C GLN A 23 28.33 -7.65 -1.63
N LYS A 24 28.92 -7.48 -2.82
CA LYS A 24 28.16 -7.40 -4.07
C LYS A 24 27.39 -8.70 -4.36
N LYS A 25 28.03 -9.86 -4.16
CA LYS A 25 27.39 -11.16 -4.33
C LYS A 25 26.25 -11.35 -3.35
N LEU A 26 26.43 -10.94 -2.10
CA LEU A 26 25.41 -11.00 -1.06
C LEU A 26 24.16 -10.18 -1.43
N GLN A 27 24.38 -8.98 -1.98
CA GLN A 27 23.29 -8.13 -2.47
C GLN A 27 22.52 -8.80 -3.62
N GLU A 28 23.23 -9.36 -4.59
CA GLU A 28 22.63 -10.00 -5.77
C GLU A 28 21.94 -11.33 -5.45
N LEU A 29 22.49 -12.14 -4.54
CA LEU A 29 21.99 -13.48 -4.25
C LEU A 29 20.83 -13.47 -3.27
N VAL A 30 20.89 -12.61 -2.24
CA VAL A 30 19.95 -12.62 -1.11
C VAL A 30 19.12 -11.34 -1.12
N PHE A 31 19.73 -10.21 -0.77
CA PHE A 31 19.03 -9.01 -0.33
C PHE A 31 18.13 -8.37 -1.41
N SER A 32 18.61 -8.28 -2.66
CA SER A 32 17.81 -7.75 -3.78
C SER A 32 16.57 -8.60 -4.14
N LYS A 33 16.49 -9.84 -3.64
CA LYS A 33 15.40 -10.77 -3.92
C LYS A 33 14.37 -10.85 -2.79
N ILE A 34 14.70 -10.35 -1.60
CA ILE A 34 13.78 -10.24 -0.46
C ILE A 34 12.73 -9.19 -0.82
N LYS A 35 11.46 -9.60 -0.91
CA LYS A 35 10.35 -8.71 -1.28
C LYS A 35 9.10 -8.87 -0.44
N ARG A 36 8.95 -10.02 0.23
CA ARG A 36 7.75 -10.36 1.00
C ARG A 36 8.02 -10.21 2.48
N LYS A 37 6.96 -9.90 3.22
CA LYS A 37 6.99 -9.76 4.68
C LYS A 37 7.64 -10.95 5.36
N GLU A 38 7.27 -12.17 5.00
CA GLU A 38 7.79 -13.39 5.62
C GLU A 38 9.30 -13.58 5.37
N ASP A 39 9.79 -13.11 4.20
CA ASP A 39 11.21 -13.14 3.89
C ASP A 39 11.99 -12.18 4.81
N PHE A 40 11.46 -10.96 5.05
CA PHE A 40 12.06 -10.02 5.99
C PHE A 40 12.04 -10.54 7.43
N GLN A 41 10.89 -11.02 7.91
CA GLN A 41 10.75 -11.56 9.27
C GLN A 41 11.73 -12.70 9.51
N SER A 42 11.75 -13.69 8.61
CA SER A 42 12.61 -14.86 8.77
C SER A 42 14.09 -14.55 8.67
N THR A 43 14.48 -13.59 7.81
CA THR A 43 15.85 -13.10 7.69
C THR A 43 16.26 -12.31 8.93
N HIS A 44 15.42 -11.41 9.42
CA HIS A 44 15.69 -10.61 10.62
C HIS A 44 15.85 -11.48 11.86
N GLU A 45 14.99 -12.48 12.04
CA GLU A 45 15.14 -13.47 13.12
C GLU A 45 16.46 -14.23 13.04
N LEU A 46 16.92 -14.61 11.84
CA LEU A 46 18.25 -15.19 11.68
C LEU A 46 19.35 -14.23 12.15
N LEU A 47 19.30 -12.96 11.75
CA LEU A 47 20.30 -11.96 12.13
C LEU A 47 20.40 -11.77 13.66
N LYS A 48 19.26 -11.83 14.37
CA LYS A 48 19.22 -11.75 15.85
C LYS A 48 20.01 -12.88 16.52
N THR A 49 20.21 -14.03 15.85
CA THR A 49 20.95 -15.18 16.39
C THR A 49 22.46 -15.14 16.15
N LEU A 50 22.96 -14.20 15.36
CA LEU A 50 24.39 -14.14 15.02
C LEU A 50 25.23 -13.61 16.19
N GLU A 51 26.34 -14.31 16.47
CA GLU A 51 27.27 -13.95 17.54
C GLU A 51 28.19 -12.77 17.18
N SER A 52 28.65 -12.69 15.92
CA SER A 52 29.52 -11.60 15.46
C SER A 52 28.71 -10.31 15.31
N TYR A 53 29.00 -9.35 16.18
CA TYR A 53 28.34 -8.03 16.21
C TYR A 53 28.55 -7.27 14.89
N GLU A 54 29.78 -7.26 14.38
CA GLU A 54 30.14 -6.53 13.16
C GLU A 54 29.44 -7.12 11.93
N LEU A 55 29.44 -8.45 11.79
CA LEU A 55 28.71 -9.11 10.71
C LEU A 55 27.21 -8.87 10.82
N ARG A 56 26.65 -8.97 12.03
CA ARG A 56 25.23 -8.74 12.26
C ARG A 56 24.81 -7.33 11.87
N ASP A 57 25.54 -6.31 12.30
CA ASP A 57 25.25 -4.91 12.00
C ASP A 57 25.33 -4.63 10.49
N PHE A 58 26.35 -5.19 9.82
CA PHE A 58 26.48 -5.10 8.36
C PHE A 58 25.27 -5.75 7.63
N LEU A 59 24.93 -6.99 7.98
CA LEU A 59 23.80 -7.70 7.36
C LEU A 59 22.47 -7.02 7.64
N TYR A 60 22.31 -6.46 8.84
CA TYR A 60 21.13 -5.70 9.22
C TYR A 60 20.99 -4.42 8.40
N SER A 61 22.08 -3.70 8.15
CA SER A 61 22.08 -2.55 7.23
C SER A 61 21.63 -2.96 5.82
N LYS A 62 22.10 -4.10 5.30
CA LYS A 62 21.68 -4.61 3.98
C LYS A 62 20.20 -5.02 3.94
N LEU A 63 19.67 -5.52 5.06
CA LEU A 63 18.25 -5.82 5.19
C LEU A 63 17.40 -4.54 5.18
N LEU A 64 17.83 -3.49 5.88
CA LEU A 64 17.19 -2.17 5.87
C LEU A 64 17.24 -1.52 4.49
N GLU A 65 18.39 -1.54 3.82
CA GLU A 65 18.55 -1.09 2.42
C GLU A 65 17.49 -1.75 1.52
N SER A 66 17.34 -3.07 1.64
CA SER A 66 16.38 -3.84 0.86
C SER A 66 14.94 -3.48 1.19
N TYR A 67 14.61 -3.35 2.49
CA TYR A 67 13.29 -2.96 2.95
C TYR A 67 12.87 -1.59 2.39
N PHE A 68 13.71 -0.56 2.56
CA PHE A 68 13.38 0.79 2.09
C PHE A 68 13.33 0.89 0.56
N SER A 69 14.10 0.06 -0.15
CA SER A 69 14.05 0.01 -1.61
C SER A 69 12.67 -0.38 -2.16
N ILE A 70 11.88 -1.18 -1.43
CA ILE A 70 10.50 -1.54 -1.80
C ILE A 70 9.61 -0.30 -1.88
N PHE A 71 9.88 0.68 -1.02
CA PHE A 71 9.16 1.94 -0.94
C PHE A 71 9.78 3.04 -1.82
N ASN A 72 10.79 2.72 -2.63
CA ASN A 72 11.60 3.70 -3.37
C ASN A 72 12.27 4.75 -2.47
N ILE A 73 12.63 4.36 -1.25
CA ILE A 73 13.41 5.19 -0.32
C ILE A 73 14.84 4.65 -0.33
N ILE A 74 15.82 5.55 -0.42
CA ILE A 74 17.23 5.18 -0.29
C ILE A 74 17.58 5.20 1.20
N TYR A 75 18.07 4.08 1.72
CA TYR A 75 18.65 4.00 3.05
C TYR A 75 20.15 3.75 2.91
N GLU A 76 20.97 4.61 3.49
CA GLU A 76 22.42 4.49 3.45
C GLU A 76 23.01 5.12 4.72
N GLU A 77 23.90 4.40 5.40
CA GLU A 77 24.61 4.87 6.60
C GLU A 77 23.69 5.50 7.68
N GLY A 78 22.53 4.89 7.93
CA GLY A 78 21.58 5.39 8.93
C GLY A 78 20.83 6.65 8.50
N SER A 79 20.81 6.96 7.20
CA SER A 79 20.08 8.11 6.64
C SER A 79 19.05 7.64 5.63
N LEU A 80 17.85 8.21 5.68
CA LEU A 80 16.81 8.02 4.67
C LEU A 80 16.85 9.18 3.67
N LYS A 81 16.64 8.88 2.40
CA LYS A 81 16.50 9.87 1.33
C LYS A 81 15.30 9.55 0.44
N TYR A 82 14.47 10.57 0.21
CA TYR A 82 13.31 10.51 -0.67
C TYR A 82 13.18 11.84 -1.43
N GLY A 83 13.27 11.78 -2.77
CA GLY A 83 13.41 12.98 -3.60
C GLY A 83 14.65 13.78 -3.22
N ASP A 84 14.46 15.07 -2.94
CA ASP A 84 15.52 16.00 -2.52
C ASP A 84 15.71 16.05 -0.99
N GLU A 85 14.85 15.39 -0.22
CA GLU A 85 14.88 15.39 1.24
C GLU A 85 15.70 14.22 1.78
N ASN A 86 16.41 14.45 2.89
CA ASN A 86 17.09 13.42 3.64
C ASN A 86 17.17 13.77 5.12
N TYR A 87 17.21 12.75 5.98
CA TYR A 87 17.45 12.90 7.42
C TYR A 87 18.02 11.60 8.01
N LYS A 88 18.66 11.71 9.17
CA LYS A 88 19.18 10.56 9.93
C LYS A 88 18.07 9.86 10.69
N VAL A 89 18.13 8.53 10.74
CA VAL A 89 17.20 7.69 11.50
C VAL A 89 17.95 6.55 12.18
N THR A 90 17.53 6.22 13.39
CA THR A 90 17.97 5.02 14.10
C THR A 90 16.83 4.02 14.12
N ILE A 91 17.08 2.81 13.61
CA ILE A 91 16.07 1.75 13.52
C ILE A 91 16.60 0.54 14.29
N ASP A 92 16.14 0.37 15.52
CA ASP A 92 16.43 -0.82 16.31
C ASP A 92 15.60 -2.02 15.85
N ASN A 93 15.88 -3.19 16.42
CA ASN A 93 15.21 -4.43 16.04
C ASN A 93 13.69 -4.37 16.25
N GLU A 94 13.21 -3.81 17.36
CA GLU A 94 11.77 -3.74 17.65
C GLU A 94 11.04 -2.78 16.69
N THR A 95 11.69 -1.66 16.36
CA THR A 95 11.21 -0.73 15.35
C THR A 95 11.15 -1.42 14.00
N PHE A 96 12.17 -2.20 13.63
CA PHE A 96 12.16 -2.91 12.35
C PHE A 96 11.11 -4.01 12.28
N ASP A 97 10.87 -4.75 13.36
CA ASP A 97 9.77 -5.70 13.46
C ASP A 97 8.42 -5.00 13.16
N SER A 98 8.22 -3.80 13.72
CA SER A 98 7.02 -2.99 13.48
C SER A 98 6.94 -2.45 12.04
N LEU A 99 8.08 -2.12 11.44
CA LEU A 99 8.15 -1.67 10.05
C LEU A 99 7.77 -2.80 9.08
N ILE A 100 8.24 -4.02 9.31
CA ILE A 100 7.92 -5.18 8.47
C ILE A 100 6.41 -5.40 8.36
N GLU A 101 5.66 -5.14 9.44
CA GLU A 101 4.18 -5.23 9.42
C GLU A 101 3.53 -4.27 8.41
N LEU A 102 4.17 -3.14 8.10
CA LEU A 102 3.65 -2.14 7.15
C LEU A 102 3.75 -2.58 5.68
N LEU A 103 4.47 -3.67 5.35
CA LEU A 103 4.58 -4.16 3.98
C LEU A 103 3.25 -4.64 3.39
N ASP A 104 2.32 -5.10 4.25
CA ASP A 104 1.00 -5.59 3.83
C ASP A 104 -0.04 -4.45 3.76
N GLU A 105 0.29 -3.25 4.26
CA GLU A 105 -0.64 -2.13 4.35
C GLU A 105 -0.68 -1.36 3.02
N SER A 106 -1.77 -1.54 2.26
CA SER A 106 -1.94 -0.95 0.92
C SER A 106 -1.91 0.59 0.89
N GLU A 107 -2.22 1.21 2.02
CA GLU A 107 -2.25 2.65 2.23
C GLU A 107 -0.88 3.24 2.52
N ILE A 108 0.13 2.42 2.83
CA ILE A 108 1.49 2.87 3.14
C ILE A 108 2.31 2.86 1.84
N ASN A 109 2.67 4.06 1.38
CA ASN A 109 3.61 4.25 0.28
C ASN A 109 4.92 4.88 0.79
N GLY A 110 5.89 5.08 -0.11
CA GLY A 110 7.19 5.63 0.25
C GLY A 110 7.13 7.03 0.85
N GLU A 111 6.28 7.92 0.34
CA GLU A 111 6.11 9.26 0.89
C GLU A 111 5.58 9.21 2.34
N ILE A 112 4.55 8.40 2.57
CA ILE A 112 3.94 8.20 3.88
C ILE A 112 4.96 7.64 4.86
N LEU A 113 5.64 6.54 4.50
CA LEU A 113 6.64 5.91 5.35
C LEU A 113 7.80 6.87 5.66
N PHE A 114 8.32 7.56 4.64
CA PHE A 114 9.42 8.52 4.78
C PHE A 114 9.04 9.67 5.71
N TYR A 115 7.85 10.24 5.62
CA TYR A 115 7.46 11.34 6.50
C TYR A 115 6.99 10.88 7.88
N LEU A 116 6.49 9.65 8.02
CA LEU A 116 6.16 9.04 9.31
C LEU A 116 7.41 8.87 10.19
N LEU A 117 8.54 8.52 9.58
CA LEU A 117 9.83 8.31 10.26
C LEU A 117 10.62 9.61 10.48
N SER A 118 10.13 10.74 9.99
CA SER A 118 10.80 12.03 10.16
C SER A 118 10.80 12.50 11.62
N GLU A 119 11.87 13.16 12.05
CA GLU A 119 11.91 13.83 13.36
C GLU A 119 10.91 15.02 13.44
N ASP A 120 10.52 15.58 12.28
CA ASP A 120 9.56 16.69 12.20
C ASP A 120 8.16 16.23 12.62
N LEU A 121 7.74 16.68 13.80
CA LEU A 121 6.42 16.37 14.36
C LEU A 121 5.27 16.85 13.47
N LYS A 122 5.44 17.99 12.77
CA LYS A 122 4.39 18.53 11.90
C LYS A 122 4.15 17.60 10.72
N LYS A 123 5.22 17.15 10.06
CA LYS A 123 5.13 16.17 8.95
C LYS A 123 4.46 14.87 9.39
N ARG A 124 4.85 14.35 10.57
CA ARG A 124 4.21 13.15 11.14
C ARG A 124 2.71 13.34 11.38
N VAL A 125 2.31 14.47 11.96
CA VAL A 125 0.89 14.79 12.17
C VAL A 125 0.14 14.90 10.84
N GLU A 126 0.73 15.53 9.82
CA GLU A 126 0.13 15.63 8.48
C GLU A 126 -0.09 14.24 7.85
N ILE A 127 0.90 13.34 7.95
CA ILE A 127 0.74 11.94 7.49
C ILE A 127 -0.33 11.19 8.28
N ILE A 128 -0.35 11.31 9.61
CA ILE A 128 -1.38 10.68 10.43
C ILE A 128 -2.75 11.20 10.03
N GLN A 129 -2.90 12.51 9.80
CA GLN A 129 -4.15 13.12 9.31
C GLN A 129 -4.57 12.56 7.95
N GLN A 130 -3.62 12.38 7.02
CA GLN A 130 -3.91 11.75 5.73
C GLN A 130 -4.41 10.31 5.91
N LEU A 131 -3.73 9.50 6.72
CA LEU A 131 -4.09 8.10 6.99
C LEU A 131 -5.47 7.97 7.67
N ILE A 132 -5.78 8.82 8.66
CA ILE A 132 -7.09 8.79 9.33
C ILE A 132 -8.19 9.42 8.49
N SER A 133 -7.91 10.40 7.62
CA SER A 133 -8.92 11.02 6.75
C SER A 133 -9.49 10.03 5.73
N GLY A 134 -8.71 9.00 5.37
CA GLY A 134 -9.18 7.85 4.61
C GLY A 134 -10.10 6.92 5.40
N ARG A 135 -9.90 6.81 6.73
CA ARG A 135 -10.64 5.91 7.65
C ARG A 135 -11.84 6.57 8.35
N SER A 136 -11.90 7.90 8.47
CA SER A 136 -12.95 8.64 9.20
C SER A 136 -14.21 8.92 8.36
N LYS A 137 -14.40 8.19 7.27
CA LYS A 137 -15.54 8.42 6.40
C LYS A 137 -16.78 7.84 7.06
N LYS A 138 -17.78 8.68 7.34
CA LYS A 138 -19.03 8.27 7.97
C LYS A 138 -19.73 7.22 7.10
N GLU A 139 -20.41 6.29 7.75
CA GLU A 139 -21.28 5.36 7.05
C GLU A 139 -22.46 6.09 6.42
N TRP A 140 -22.95 5.53 5.32
CA TRP A 140 -24.20 5.93 4.73
C TRP A 140 -25.39 5.38 5.51
N ASN A 141 -26.37 6.23 5.82
CA ASN A 141 -27.69 5.78 6.26
C ASN A 141 -28.62 5.58 5.05
N GLU A 142 -29.78 4.95 5.29
CA GLU A 142 -30.71 4.59 4.22
C GLU A 142 -31.32 5.81 3.51
N GLU A 143 -31.63 6.88 4.24
CA GLU A 143 -32.20 8.12 3.67
C GLU A 143 -31.19 8.86 2.79
N GLU A 144 -29.93 8.90 3.21
CA GLU A 144 -28.82 9.46 2.44
C GLU A 144 -28.58 8.68 1.15
N LEU A 145 -28.60 7.34 1.21
CA LEU A 145 -28.48 6.49 0.02
C LEU A 145 -29.65 6.72 -0.95
N LYS A 146 -30.89 6.80 -0.44
CA LYS A 146 -32.08 7.12 -1.25
C LYS A 146 -31.94 8.47 -1.95
N SER A 147 -31.53 9.50 -1.20
CA SER A 147 -31.32 10.85 -1.73
C SER A 147 -30.21 10.86 -2.79
N PHE A 148 -29.09 10.20 -2.51
CA PHE A 148 -27.97 10.07 -3.43
C PHE A 148 -28.38 9.43 -4.76
N VAL A 149 -29.03 8.25 -4.72
CA VAL A 149 -29.47 7.53 -5.93
C VAL A 149 -30.44 8.38 -6.74
N LYS A 150 -31.39 9.07 -6.09
CA LYS A 150 -32.37 9.94 -6.77
C LYS A 150 -31.74 11.13 -7.49
N ASN A 151 -30.58 11.61 -7.02
CA ASN A 151 -29.89 12.76 -7.59
C ASN A 151 -28.92 12.41 -8.73
N LEU A 152 -28.71 11.12 -9.00
CA LEU A 152 -27.88 10.68 -10.13
C LEU A 152 -28.57 10.97 -11.47
N LYS A 153 -27.78 11.39 -12.46
CA LYS A 153 -28.27 11.55 -13.84
C LYS A 153 -28.58 10.17 -14.44
N PRO A 154 -29.51 10.05 -15.40
CA PRO A 154 -29.95 8.76 -15.94
C PRO A 154 -28.82 7.80 -16.36
N LEU A 155 -27.81 8.31 -17.08
CA LEU A 155 -26.67 7.48 -17.49
C LEU A 155 -25.77 7.07 -16.31
N THR A 156 -25.62 7.94 -15.31
CA THR A 156 -24.87 7.63 -14.08
C THR A 156 -25.63 6.63 -13.21
N THR A 157 -26.96 6.70 -13.18
CA THR A 157 -27.82 5.72 -12.51
C THR A 157 -27.65 4.34 -13.14
N ARG A 158 -27.79 4.22 -14.47
CA ARG A 158 -27.59 2.93 -15.18
C ARG A 158 -26.20 2.35 -14.95
N PHE A 159 -25.18 3.20 -14.95
CA PHE A 159 -23.81 2.78 -14.63
C PHE A 159 -23.69 2.24 -13.19
N PHE A 160 -24.30 2.93 -12.23
CA PHE A 160 -24.26 2.52 -10.84
C PHE A 160 -25.05 1.23 -10.60
N GLU A 161 -26.21 1.06 -11.23
CA GLU A 161 -27.00 -0.18 -11.25
C GLU A 161 -26.22 -1.37 -11.80
N LEU A 162 -25.47 -1.19 -12.88
CA LEU A 162 -24.57 -2.20 -13.43
C LEU A 162 -23.53 -2.67 -12.41
N LEU A 163 -22.94 -1.74 -11.67
CA LEU A 163 -21.99 -2.07 -10.60
C LEU A 163 -22.66 -2.75 -9.41
N ILE A 164 -23.90 -2.36 -9.07
CA ILE A 164 -24.68 -3.04 -8.02
C ILE A 164 -24.99 -4.49 -8.45
N GLU A 165 -25.33 -4.72 -9.73
CA GLU A 165 -25.64 -6.05 -10.23
C GLU A 165 -24.39 -6.94 -10.31
N LYS A 166 -23.30 -6.45 -10.89
CA LYS A 166 -22.08 -7.24 -11.15
C LYS A 166 -21.06 -7.22 -10.01
N GLY A 167 -21.12 -6.25 -9.11
CA GLY A 167 -20.16 -6.03 -8.01
C GLY A 167 -18.86 -5.37 -8.48
N LYS A 168 -18.22 -5.93 -9.50
CA LYS A 168 -16.99 -5.38 -10.10
C LYS A 168 -16.98 -5.57 -11.61
N MET A 169 -16.46 -4.60 -12.37
CA MET A 169 -16.43 -4.66 -13.83
C MET A 169 -15.19 -3.96 -14.41
N LYS A 170 -14.70 -4.44 -15.55
CA LYS A 170 -13.68 -3.73 -16.33
C LYS A 170 -14.28 -2.54 -17.06
N SER A 171 -13.45 -1.54 -17.36
CA SER A 171 -13.90 -0.35 -18.10
C SER A 171 -14.40 -0.69 -19.51
N GLU A 172 -13.80 -1.68 -20.15
CA GLU A 172 -14.17 -2.19 -21.48
C GLU A 172 -15.58 -2.78 -21.48
N GLU A 173 -15.89 -3.64 -20.51
CA GLU A 173 -17.22 -4.24 -20.35
C GLU A 173 -18.29 -3.18 -20.10
N ILE A 174 -17.98 -2.19 -19.26
CA ILE A 174 -18.88 -1.05 -19.00
C ILE A 174 -19.12 -0.25 -20.29
N MET A 175 -18.08 -0.03 -21.10
CA MET A 175 -18.22 0.68 -22.37
C MET A 175 -19.14 -0.06 -23.35
N GLU A 176 -18.99 -1.38 -23.46
CA GLU A 176 -19.81 -2.20 -24.34
C GLU A 176 -21.28 -2.17 -23.93
N ILE A 177 -21.57 -2.36 -22.63
CA ILE A 177 -22.96 -2.45 -22.15
C ILE A 177 -23.66 -1.09 -22.15
N LEU A 178 -22.94 -0.01 -21.85
CA LEU A 178 -23.48 1.35 -21.83
C LEU A 178 -23.29 2.12 -23.14
N GLU A 179 -22.80 1.46 -24.19
CA GLU A 179 -22.56 2.03 -25.52
C GLU A 179 -21.71 3.32 -25.47
N LEU A 180 -20.64 3.32 -24.66
CA LEU A 180 -19.80 4.49 -24.42
C LEU A 180 -18.66 4.59 -25.45
N LYS A 181 -18.36 5.82 -25.88
CA LYS A 181 -17.36 6.08 -26.92
C LYS A 181 -15.92 5.71 -26.55
N ASN A 182 -15.53 5.85 -25.28
CA ASN A 182 -14.16 5.61 -24.82
C ASN A 182 -14.05 5.49 -23.29
N LYS A 183 -12.87 5.06 -22.80
CA LYS A 183 -12.56 4.95 -21.37
C LYS A 183 -12.68 6.26 -20.59
N LYS A 184 -12.53 7.42 -21.25
CA LYS A 184 -12.73 8.73 -20.60
C LYS A 184 -14.21 8.92 -20.24
N SER A 185 -15.15 8.38 -21.02
CA SER A 185 -16.56 8.37 -20.66
C SER A 185 -16.83 7.56 -19.39
N VAL A 186 -16.20 6.39 -19.23
CA VAL A 186 -16.28 5.61 -17.98
C VAL A 186 -15.69 6.39 -16.81
N SER A 187 -14.53 7.01 -17.00
CA SER A 187 -13.88 7.84 -15.97
C SER A 187 -14.77 9.02 -15.55
N ALA A 188 -15.51 9.61 -16.49
CA ALA A 188 -16.46 10.69 -16.21
C ALA A 188 -17.67 10.20 -15.39
N LEU A 189 -18.15 8.97 -15.62
CA LEU A 189 -19.21 8.34 -14.83
C LEU A 189 -18.74 8.03 -13.41
N VAL A 190 -17.55 7.45 -13.24
CA VAL A 190 -16.92 7.24 -11.91
C VAL A 190 -16.82 8.58 -11.16
N SER A 191 -16.31 9.60 -11.85
CA SER A 191 -16.19 10.94 -11.27
C SER A 191 -17.56 11.55 -10.93
N ALA A 192 -18.61 11.26 -11.70
CA ALA A 192 -19.95 11.74 -11.41
C ALA A 192 -20.53 11.10 -10.15
N VAL A 193 -20.34 9.78 -9.94
CA VAL A 193 -20.73 9.10 -8.70
C VAL A 193 -19.99 9.70 -7.51
N ILE A 194 -18.67 9.90 -7.62
CA ILE A 194 -17.84 10.47 -6.54
C ILE A 194 -18.24 11.92 -6.23
N ARG A 195 -18.49 12.77 -7.25
CA ARG A 195 -18.87 14.17 -7.03
C ARG A 195 -20.25 14.37 -6.41
N ASN A 196 -21.17 13.43 -6.62
CA ASN A 196 -22.50 13.48 -6.00
C ASN A 196 -22.48 12.91 -4.57
N ALA A 197 -21.41 12.24 -4.16
CA ALA A 197 -21.27 11.73 -2.80
C ALA A 197 -20.70 12.82 -1.88
N PRO A 198 -21.18 12.94 -0.63
CA PRO A 198 -20.56 13.83 0.36
C PRO A 198 -19.10 13.42 0.60
N ASN A 199 -18.21 14.40 0.73
CA ASN A 199 -16.78 14.15 0.88
C ASN A 199 -16.43 13.38 2.17
N ASP A 200 -17.25 13.53 3.20
CA ASP A 200 -17.12 12.88 4.52
C ASP A 200 -17.73 11.48 4.60
N LYS A 201 -18.27 10.92 3.50
CA LYS A 201 -18.90 9.58 3.46
C LYS A 201 -18.04 8.53 2.79
N GLU A 202 -18.20 7.26 3.23
CA GLU A 202 -17.47 6.12 2.66
C GLU A 202 -17.65 6.08 1.13
N LYS A 203 -16.61 5.67 0.40
CA LYS A 203 -16.72 5.57 -1.05
C LYS A 203 -17.69 4.43 -1.40
N LEU A 204 -18.71 4.76 -2.20
CA LEU A 204 -19.65 3.75 -2.73
C LEU A 204 -19.05 2.96 -3.89
N ILE A 205 -18.15 3.58 -4.66
CA ILE A 205 -17.37 2.92 -5.70
C ILE A 205 -15.89 3.27 -5.58
N PHE A 206 -15.04 2.37 -6.03
CA PHE A 206 -13.59 2.57 -6.08
C PHE A 206 -12.99 1.82 -7.26
N LYS A 207 -11.76 2.16 -7.61
CA LYS A 207 -11.00 1.48 -8.65
C LYS A 207 -10.01 0.54 -7.99
N ASP A 208 -10.02 -0.72 -8.41
CA ASP A 208 -9.06 -1.75 -8.02
C ASP A 208 -8.43 -2.30 -9.30
N ASN A 209 -7.17 -1.93 -9.53
CA ASN A 209 -6.44 -2.25 -10.75
C ASN A 209 -7.20 -1.85 -12.04
N GLU A 210 -7.61 -2.83 -12.85
CA GLU A 210 -8.39 -2.64 -14.09
C GLU A 210 -9.91 -2.63 -13.85
N TYR A 211 -10.36 -2.89 -12.62
CA TYR A 211 -11.77 -3.00 -12.25
C TYR A 211 -12.28 -1.74 -11.57
N ILE A 212 -13.56 -1.47 -11.78
CA ILE A 212 -14.36 -0.55 -10.99
C ILE A 212 -15.27 -1.42 -10.12
N CYS A 213 -15.18 -1.22 -8.81
CA CYS A 213 -15.84 -2.03 -7.79
C CYS A 213 -16.85 -1.19 -7.01
N ILE A 214 -17.95 -1.80 -6.60
CA ILE A 214 -18.86 -1.25 -5.59
C ILE A 214 -18.42 -1.69 -4.19
N ASN A 215 -18.65 -0.83 -3.20
CA ASN A 215 -18.48 -1.20 -1.80
C ASN A 215 -19.59 -2.18 -1.37
N GLU A 216 -19.20 -3.45 -1.18
CA GLU A 216 -20.10 -4.57 -0.85
C GLU A 216 -20.93 -4.32 0.41
N LYS A 217 -20.42 -3.52 1.37
CA LYS A 217 -21.17 -3.11 2.58
C LYS A 217 -22.52 -2.46 2.26
N TYR A 218 -22.61 -1.75 1.14
CA TYR A 218 -23.80 -1.00 0.75
C TYR A 218 -24.56 -1.63 -0.42
N ARG A 219 -23.98 -2.59 -1.12
CA ARG A 219 -24.53 -3.16 -2.36
C ARG A 219 -25.98 -3.63 -2.21
N ASN A 220 -26.26 -4.49 -1.23
CA ASN A 220 -27.61 -5.02 -1.00
C ASN A 220 -28.61 -3.92 -0.62
N LYS A 221 -28.20 -2.98 0.24
CA LYS A 221 -29.06 -1.86 0.66
C LYS A 221 -29.44 -0.98 -0.52
N ILE A 222 -28.47 -0.67 -1.40
CA ILE A 222 -28.71 0.16 -2.58
C ILE A 222 -29.54 -0.59 -3.63
N PHE A 223 -29.32 -1.90 -3.78
CA PHE A 223 -30.15 -2.75 -4.64
C PHE A 223 -31.62 -2.76 -4.20
N GLU A 224 -31.89 -2.85 -2.89
CA GLU A 224 -33.25 -2.76 -2.38
C GLU A 224 -33.86 -1.38 -2.60
N ILE A 225 -33.09 -0.31 -2.41
CA ILE A 225 -33.55 1.08 -2.63
C ILE A 225 -33.93 1.29 -4.10
N THR A 226 -33.09 0.82 -5.03
CA THR A 226 -33.32 0.98 -6.48
C THR A 226 -34.52 0.18 -7.00
N ASN A 227 -34.80 -1.00 -6.44
CA ASN A 227 -35.98 -1.80 -6.81
C ASN A 227 -37.30 -1.35 -6.14
N LYS A 228 -37.23 -0.49 -5.11
CA LYS A 228 -38.39 0.05 -4.38
C LYS A 228 -38.76 1.48 -4.81
N LEU A 229 -37.96 2.10 -5.68
CA LEU A 229 -38.17 3.43 -6.26
C LEU A 229 -38.96 3.34 -7.58
#